data_AF-A0A1E7IM33-F1
#
_entry.id   AF-A0A1E7IM33-F1
#
_cell.length_a   1.000
_cell.length_b   1.000
_cell.length_c   1.000
_cell.angle_alpha   90.00
_cell.angle_beta   90.00
_cell.angle_gamma   90.00
#
_symmetry.space_group_name_H-M   'P 1'
#
loop_
_entity.id
_entity.type
_entity.pdbx_description
1 polymer ?
#
loop_
_entity_poly.entity_id
_entity_poly.type
_entity_poly.pdbx_seq_one_letter_code
_entity_poly.pdbx_strand_id
1 'polypeptide(L)'
;MAAKYSEFYSIMSAIKRCFSRSPNHREALNKAKCPRKKGPRGGARYVCVECKKDFASKDVQVDHIDPIVPIGTLSKDMTWDEVVGRTFCNISNLQILCKACHKEKSAEENADRRKIAKSIKSNPK
;
A
#
# COMPACT_ATOMS: atom_id res chain seq x y z
N MET A 1 7.43 3.15 24.85
CA MET A 1 8.29 2.00 24.53
C MET A 1 8.87 2.21 23.15
N ALA A 2 10.20 2.26 23.00
CA ALA A 2 10.82 2.31 21.68
C ALA A 2 10.54 0.99 20.93
N ALA A 3 10.13 1.07 19.67
CA ALA A 3 9.95 -0.12 18.85
C ALA A 3 11.29 -0.86 18.73
N LYS A 4 11.31 -2.16 19.06
CA LYS A 4 12.51 -2.99 18.85
C LYS A 4 12.80 -3.06 17.34
N TYR A 5 14.05 -2.80 16.97
CA TYR A 5 14.52 -2.96 15.59
C TYR A 5 14.28 -4.41 15.14
N SER A 6 13.80 -4.57 13.90
CA SER A 6 13.56 -5.88 13.29
C SER A 6 14.06 -5.85 11.85
N GLU A 7 15.10 -6.65 11.58
CA GLU A 7 15.72 -6.77 10.27
C GLU A 7 14.70 -7.10 9.18
N PHE A 8 13.78 -8.04 9.45
CA PHE A 8 12.70 -8.43 8.55
C PHE A 8 11.86 -7.22 8.07
N TYR A 9 11.38 -6.39 9.00
CA TYR A 9 10.56 -5.23 8.66
C TYR A 9 11.36 -4.09 8.02
N SER A 10 12.65 -3.98 8.33
CA SER A 10 13.58 -3.06 7.67
C SER A 10 13.77 -3.44 6.19
N ILE A 11 13.98 -4.72 5.89
CA ILE A 11 14.09 -5.23 4.51
C ILE A 11 12.79 -5.03 3.74
N MET A 12 11.63 -5.36 4.34
CA MET A 12 10.30 -5.09 3.75
C MET A 12 10.14 -3.61 3.38
N SER A 13 10.57 -2.71 4.26
CA SER A 13 10.51 -1.26 4.04
C SER A 13 11.42 -0.83 2.90
N ALA A 14 12.62 -1.43 2.79
CA ALA A 14 13.55 -1.18 1.68
C ALA A 14 12.96 -1.62 0.33
N ILE A 15 12.34 -2.81 0.26
CA ILE A 15 11.67 -3.31 -0.95
C ILE A 15 10.55 -2.35 -1.39
N LYS A 16 9.67 -1.94 -0.47
CA LYS A 16 8.61 -0.96 -0.74
C LYS A 16 9.16 0.38 -1.23
N ARG A 17 10.30 0.81 -0.66
CA ARG A 17 10.98 2.04 -1.08
C ARG A 17 11.53 1.90 -2.50
N CYS A 18 12.08 0.76 -2.88
CA CYS A 18 12.47 0.47 -4.27
C CYS A 18 11.26 0.51 -5.22
N PHE A 19 10.15 -0.11 -4.83
CA PHE A 19 8.92 -0.09 -5.62
C PHE A 19 8.38 1.32 -5.89
N SER A 20 8.50 2.25 -4.94
CA SER A 20 8.09 3.65 -5.15
C SER A 20 8.82 4.37 -6.31
N ARG A 21 9.93 3.79 -6.78
CA ARG A 21 10.72 4.30 -7.91
C ARG A 21 10.46 3.54 -9.22
N SER A 22 9.65 2.48 -9.19
CA SER A 22 9.36 1.62 -10.33
C SER A 22 8.53 2.32 -11.42
N PRO A 23 8.60 1.85 -12.68
CA PRO A 23 7.75 2.35 -13.76
C PRO A 23 6.26 2.21 -13.46
N ASN A 24 5.81 1.04 -12.98
CA ASN A 24 4.39 0.77 -12.70
C ASN A 24 3.83 1.74 -11.64
N HIS A 25 4.60 2.04 -10.60
CA HIS A 25 4.20 3.01 -9.59
C HIS A 25 4.04 4.42 -10.18
N ARG A 26 4.98 4.85 -11.04
CA ARG A 26 4.92 6.16 -11.72
C ARG A 26 3.75 6.23 -12.69
N GLU A 27 3.50 5.15 -13.43
CA GLU A 27 2.39 5.05 -14.37
C GLU A 27 1.04 5.08 -13.63
N ALA A 28 0.91 4.41 -12.47
CA ALA A 28 -0.29 4.48 -11.64
C ALA A 28 -0.61 5.91 -11.18
N LEU A 29 0.41 6.65 -10.74
CA LEU A 29 0.27 8.07 -10.40
C LEU A 29 -0.13 8.91 -11.62
N ASN A 30 0.47 8.66 -12.79
CA ASN A 30 0.16 9.39 -14.00
C ASN A 30 -1.29 9.14 -14.47
N LYS A 31 -1.80 7.91 -14.36
CA LYS A 31 -3.20 7.58 -14.69
C LYS A 31 -4.20 8.31 -13.78
N ALA A 32 -3.87 8.51 -12.51
CA ALA A 32 -4.73 9.23 -11.59
C ALA A 32 -4.57 10.77 -11.63
N LYS A 33 -3.65 11.28 -12.44
CA LYS A 33 -3.37 12.72 -12.53
C LYS A 33 -4.56 13.44 -13.16
N CYS A 34 -5.04 14.50 -12.50
CA CYS A 34 -6.10 15.33 -13.04
C CYS A 34 -5.56 16.20 -14.20
N PRO A 35 -6.13 16.14 -15.40
CA PRO A 35 -5.65 16.95 -16.53
C PRO A 35 -6.04 18.42 -16.41
N ARG A 36 -7.21 18.71 -15.83
CA ARG A 36 -7.81 20.06 -15.84
C ARG A 36 -7.50 20.88 -14.59
N LYS A 37 -7.27 20.24 -13.43
CA LYS A 37 -7.04 20.92 -12.16
C LYS A 37 -5.56 20.92 -11.79
N LYS A 38 -5.03 22.12 -11.52
CA LYS A 38 -3.72 22.33 -10.93
C LYS A 38 -3.88 22.90 -9.52
N GLY A 39 -2.90 22.66 -8.67
CA GLY A 39 -2.84 23.26 -7.34
C GLY A 39 -2.52 24.77 -7.40
N PRO A 40 -2.57 25.46 -6.25
CA PRO A 40 -2.33 26.91 -6.18
C PRO A 40 -0.99 27.37 -6.77
N ARG A 41 0.03 26.50 -6.77
CA ARG A 41 1.37 26.76 -7.33
C ARG A 41 1.63 25.98 -8.63
N GLY A 42 0.58 25.65 -9.38
CA GLY A 42 0.69 24.90 -10.65
C GLY A 42 1.00 23.40 -10.50
N GLY A 43 1.10 22.88 -9.27
CA GLY A 43 1.40 21.47 -9.01
C GLY A 43 0.29 20.52 -9.48
N ALA A 44 0.68 19.30 -9.86
CA ALA A 44 -0.26 18.27 -10.27
C ALA A 44 -1.23 17.87 -9.14
N ARG A 45 -2.48 17.60 -9.51
CA ARG A 45 -3.52 17.06 -8.62
C ARG A 45 -3.80 15.61 -9.01
N TYR A 46 -4.13 14.78 -8.04
CA TYR A 46 -4.38 13.34 -8.22
C TYR A 46 -5.73 12.97 -7.63
N VAL A 47 -6.51 12.17 -8.35
CA VAL A 47 -7.86 11.77 -7.94
C VAL A 47 -7.76 10.50 -7.09
N CYS A 48 -8.34 10.54 -5.89
CA CYS A 48 -8.50 9.36 -5.04
C CYS A 48 -9.56 8.43 -5.63
N VAL A 49 -9.27 7.14 -5.71
CA VAL A 49 -10.21 6.13 -6.21
C VAL A 49 -11.41 5.98 -5.28
N GLU A 50 -11.21 6.10 -3.97
CA GLU A 50 -12.28 5.90 -2.98
C GLU A 50 -13.23 7.11 -2.90
N CYS A 51 -12.74 8.24 -2.41
CA CYS A 51 -13.59 9.42 -2.18
C CYS A 51 -13.78 10.32 -3.41
N LYS A 52 -13.18 10.00 -4.56
CA LYS A 52 -13.26 10.74 -5.84
C LYS A 52 -12.82 12.22 -5.79
N LYS A 53 -12.29 12.69 -4.66
CA LYS A 53 -11.72 14.03 -4.49
C LYS A 53 -10.29 14.09 -5.04
N ASP A 54 -9.86 15.28 -5.42
CA ASP A 54 -8.50 15.51 -5.89
C ASP A 54 -7.58 16.12 -4.80
N PHE A 55 -6.33 15.66 -4.78
CA PHE A 55 -5.34 15.95 -3.73
C PHE A 55 -3.98 16.31 -4.34
N ALA A 56 -3.12 16.97 -3.57
CA ALA A 56 -1.74 17.20 -3.99
C ALA A 56 -0.93 15.90 -3.92
N SER A 57 0.19 15.81 -4.65
CA SER A 57 1.06 14.61 -4.67
C SER A 57 1.45 14.12 -3.27
N LYS A 58 1.75 15.07 -2.36
CA LYS A 58 2.14 14.75 -0.98
C LYS A 58 1.03 14.14 -0.13
N ASP A 59 -0.22 14.23 -0.57
CA ASP A 59 -1.43 13.83 0.17
C ASP A 59 -2.09 12.57 -0.43
N VAL A 60 -1.46 11.97 -1.44
CA VAL A 60 -1.85 10.68 -2.03
C VAL A 60 -0.75 9.63 -1.86
N GLN A 61 -1.15 8.36 -1.92
CA GLN A 61 -0.28 7.20 -1.89
C GLN A 61 -0.73 6.21 -2.98
N VAL A 62 0.24 5.52 -3.57
CA VAL A 62 -0.03 4.35 -4.41
C VAL A 62 -0.19 3.16 -3.48
N ASP A 63 -1.34 2.52 -3.58
CA ASP A 63 -1.76 1.40 -2.77
C ASP A 63 -1.95 0.15 -3.64
N HIS A 64 -1.65 -1.01 -3.07
CA HIS A 64 -1.92 -2.30 -3.70
C HIS A 64 -3.36 -2.70 -3.39
N ILE A 65 -4.18 -2.94 -4.43
CA ILE A 65 -5.56 -3.40 -4.26
C ILE A 65 -5.55 -4.71 -3.48
N ASP A 66 -4.87 -5.72 -4.03
CA ASP A 66 -4.49 -6.92 -3.30
C ASP A 66 -3.24 -6.65 -2.47
N PRO A 67 -3.31 -6.72 -1.13
CA PRO A 67 -2.19 -6.34 -0.28
C PRO A 67 -0.96 -7.23 -0.51
N ILE A 68 0.23 -6.63 -0.34
CA ILE A 68 1.52 -7.33 -0.46
C ILE A 68 1.55 -8.55 0.45
N VAL A 69 1.10 -8.40 1.70
CA VAL A 69 0.88 -9.51 2.62
C VAL A 69 -0.60 -9.87 2.57
N PRO A 70 -0.96 -11.04 1.99
CA PRO A 70 -2.34 -11.50 1.92
C PRO A 70 -3.02 -11.53 3.27
N ILE A 71 -4.34 -11.29 3.28
CA ILE A 71 -5.17 -11.51 4.45
C ILE A 71 -5.21 -13.03 4.70
N GLY A 72 -4.68 -13.47 5.84
CA GLY A 72 -4.61 -14.89 6.21
C GLY A 72 -3.20 -15.48 6.29
N THR A 73 -2.19 -14.76 5.82
CA THR A 73 -0.78 -15.15 5.93
C THR A 73 -0.07 -14.24 6.93
N LEU A 74 0.80 -14.80 7.77
CA LEU A 74 1.70 -13.98 8.57
C LEU A 74 2.83 -13.50 7.67
N SER A 75 3.21 -12.23 7.79
CA SER A 75 4.29 -11.65 6.99
C SER A 75 5.58 -12.48 7.06
N LYS A 76 5.85 -13.10 8.21
CA LYS A 76 7.05 -13.91 8.47
C LYS A 76 7.02 -15.29 7.80
N ASP A 77 5.86 -15.75 7.38
CA ASP A 77 5.69 -17.06 6.72
C ASP A 77 5.87 -16.92 5.20
N MET A 78 6.00 -15.70 4.68
CA MET A 78 6.25 -15.42 3.27
C MET A 78 7.73 -15.52 2.94
N THR A 79 8.03 -16.06 1.77
CA THR A 79 9.35 -16.02 1.15
C THR A 79 9.64 -14.63 0.57
N TRP A 80 10.92 -14.30 0.39
CA TRP A 80 11.30 -13.03 -0.25
C TRP A 80 10.85 -12.95 -1.71
N ASP A 81 10.81 -14.07 -2.43
CA ASP A 81 10.31 -14.11 -3.81
C ASP A 81 8.81 -13.77 -3.88
N GLU A 82 8.00 -14.29 -2.95
CA GLU A 82 6.58 -13.92 -2.84
C GLU A 82 6.41 -12.43 -2.51
N VAL A 83 7.18 -11.91 -1.56
CA VAL A 83 7.15 -10.49 -1.19
C VAL A 83 7.50 -9.61 -2.38
N VAL A 84 8.58 -9.93 -3.09
CA VAL A 84 9.04 -9.15 -4.26
C VAL A 84 8.03 -9.24 -5.40
N GLY A 85 7.55 -10.45 -5.73
CA GLY A 85 6.57 -10.66 -6.79
C GLY A 85 5.26 -9.92 -6.54
N ARG A 86 4.77 -9.90 -5.29
CA ARG A 86 3.57 -9.14 -4.92
C ARG A 86 3.80 -7.63 -4.85
N THR A 87 5.00 -7.21 -4.47
CA THR A 87 5.35 -5.77 -4.40
C THR A 87 5.45 -5.17 -5.81
N PHE A 88 6.15 -5.83 -6.74
CA PHE A 88 6.32 -5.39 -8.12
C PHE A 88 5.23 -5.95 -9.05
N CYS A 89 3.97 -5.74 -8.67
CA CYS A 89 2.81 -6.22 -9.41
C CYS A 89 2.50 -5.40 -10.67
N ASN A 90 1.56 -5.91 -11.47
CA ASN A 90 0.98 -5.18 -12.60
C ASN A 90 0.26 -3.92 -12.10
N ILE A 91 0.20 -2.88 -12.94
CA ILE A 91 -0.54 -1.65 -12.67
C ILE A 91 -2.03 -1.86 -12.40
N SER A 92 -2.63 -2.93 -12.93
CA SER A 92 -4.03 -3.27 -12.65
C SER A 92 -4.31 -3.53 -11.17
N ASN A 93 -3.29 -3.90 -10.39
CA ASN A 93 -3.37 -4.12 -8.95
C ASN A 93 -2.97 -2.88 -8.13
N LEU A 94 -2.85 -1.71 -8.77
CA LEU A 94 -2.47 -0.46 -8.11
C LEU A 94 -3.63 0.54 -8.15
N GLN A 95 -3.84 1.23 -7.04
CA GLN A 95 -4.82 2.30 -6.91
C GLN A 95 -4.22 3.52 -6.22
N ILE A 96 -4.78 4.70 -6.49
CA ILE A 96 -4.36 5.94 -5.83
C ILE A 96 -5.38 6.29 -4.76
N LEU A 97 -4.91 6.37 -3.51
CA LEU A 97 -5.72 6.75 -2.36
C LEU A 97 -5.17 8.02 -1.73
N CYS A 98 -6.04 8.87 -1.21
CA CYS A 98 -5.61 9.92 -0.31
C CYS A 98 -5.16 9.31 1.03
N LYS A 99 -4.35 10.04 1.79
CA LYS A 99 -3.86 9.56 3.10
C LYS A 99 -4.97 9.13 4.07
N ALA A 100 -6.15 9.77 4.01
CA ALA A 100 -7.28 9.42 4.87
C ALA A 100 -7.85 8.04 4.49
N CYS A 101 -8.28 7.87 3.23
CA CYS A 101 -8.82 6.60 2.74
C CYS A 101 -7.80 5.46 2.83
N HIS A 102 -6.52 5.73 2.55
CA HIS A 102 -5.47 4.72 2.73
C HIS A 102 -5.32 4.28 4.19
N LYS A 103 -5.42 5.23 5.13
CA LYS A 103 -5.37 4.93 6.58
C LYS A 103 -6.56 4.07 7.01
N GLU A 104 -7.76 4.36 6.50
CA GLU A 104 -8.98 3.58 6.74
C GLU A 104 -8.80 2.14 6.24
N LYS A 105 -8.45 1.95 4.96
CA LYS A 105 -8.15 0.63 4.37
C LYS A 105 -7.10 -0.13 5.17
N SER A 106 -5.99 0.51 5.51
CA SER A 106 -4.92 -0.10 6.31
C SER A 106 -5.41 -0.54 7.70
N ALA A 107 -6.32 0.20 8.31
CA ALA A 107 -6.89 -0.16 9.61
C ALA A 107 -7.80 -1.38 9.51
N GLU A 108 -8.65 -1.43 8.48
CA GLU A 108 -9.54 -2.56 8.19
C GLU A 108 -8.75 -3.85 7.93
N GLU A 109 -7.78 -3.81 7.01
CA GLU A 109 -6.91 -4.95 6.72
C GLU A 109 -6.16 -5.44 7.97
N ASN A 110 -5.72 -4.52 8.83
CA ASN A 110 -5.05 -4.88 10.09
C ASN A 110 -6.01 -5.49 11.10
N ALA A 111 -7.27 -5.03 11.15
CA ALA A 111 -8.29 -5.64 11.98
C ALA A 111 -8.55 -7.09 11.53
N ASP A 112 -8.63 -7.33 10.22
CA ASP A 112 -8.84 -8.67 9.67
C ASP A 112 -7.63 -9.59 9.90
N ARG A 113 -6.41 -9.10 9.72
CA ARG A 113 -5.18 -9.83 10.10
C ARG A 113 -5.19 -10.25 11.56
N ARG A 114 -5.66 -9.38 12.48
CA ARG A 114 -5.77 -9.71 13.91
C ARG A 114 -6.84 -10.76 14.19
N LYS A 115 -8.00 -10.68 13.53
CA LYS A 115 -9.07 -11.68 13.65
C LYS A 115 -8.58 -13.06 13.23
N ILE A 116 -7.88 -13.14 12.10
CA ILE A 116 -7.36 -14.42 11.59
C ILE A 116 -6.23 -14.95 12.47
N ALA A 117 -5.31 -14.10 12.92
CA ALA A 117 -4.28 -14.53 13.86
C ALA A 117 -4.87 -15.10 15.16
N LYS A 118 -6.02 -14.59 15.60
CA LYS A 118 -6.77 -15.16 16.73
C LYS A 118 -7.40 -16.50 16.38
N SER A 119 -8.01 -16.65 15.20
CA SER A 119 -8.65 -17.90 14.77
C SER A 119 -7.66 -19.05 14.57
N ILE A 120 -6.48 -18.78 14.02
CA ILE A 120 -5.40 -19.77 13.85
C ILE A 120 -4.91 -20.27 15.22
N LYS A 121 -4.74 -19.36 16.19
CA LYS A 121 -4.32 -19.73 17.55
C LYS A 121 -5.36 -20.55 18.30
N SER A 122 -6.65 -20.32 18.05
CA SER A 122 -7.72 -21.08 18.70
C SER A 122 -7.94 -22.48 18.10
N ASN A 123 -7.38 -22.78 16.93
CA ASN A 123 -7.46 -24.10 16.32
C ASN A 123 -6.09 -24.50 15.74
N PRO A 124 -5.11 -24.83 16.61
CA PRO A 124 -3.79 -25.26 16.15
C PRO A 124 -3.94 -26.55 15.35
N LYS A 125 -3.37 -26.57 14.14
CA LYS A 125 -3.23 -27.78 13.34
C LYS A 125 -2.26 -28.76 14.00
#